data_AF-A0A0P1B3F4-F1
#
_entry.id   AF-A0A0P1B3F4-F1
#
_cell.length_a   1.000
_cell.length_b   1.000
_cell.length_c   1.000
_cell.angle_alpha   90.00
_cell.angle_beta   90.00
_cell.angle_gamma   90.00
#
_symmetry.space_group_name_H-M   'P 1'
#
loop_
_entity.id
_entity.type
_entity.pdbx_description
1 polymer ?
#
loop_
_entity_poly.entity_id
_entity_poly.type
_entity_poly.pdbx_seq_one_letter_code
_entity_poly.pdbx_strand_id
1 'polypeptide(L)'
;MKHMRLLNCFILLSTFALLSFYDTEAVEVLASNAAGDETYQNSRRLLSTTATHDPNLQKVATVLGSAESAEGKLKPIASRIWNRIKNIELGQKIKKMKLKKNLKATWLFFMSIFTDSSLLRLLLPSVYLKYAGDKSAAIQSLFKQYDVGSVTSNVFASSQFKKWFAVISKAYKSDPQKGYVEILKALITKFGRMEIYMYLAEASNVPSMREIGKVLDVALIKDWIRMDVRFLLSKQDFQEWFFFRSKEGRVAAIELLLLKMKESGNANRLDTMLESAKIKGREDDMLIARIVRLVHLKSAGLSDVELFEKSGLDNLELTVLLTTEELFDWYDLVKMKGGDPVKILLPKLLQESSEEDVALLLAILAKLYDHPLTKTTLNALLSMWKESSTVSQVANHLHIIDFRANLFESEEMYVFDSYMQLCHGDDRYNSMDQELRRQFGDDFDKMLVEGVKSGNVIAKNLYEHTKSV
;
A
#
# COMPACT_ATOMS: atom_id res chain seq x y z
N MET A 1 14.62 33.39 -33.78
CA MET A 1 13.96 32.18 -34.32
C MET A 1 12.89 31.56 -33.40
N LYS A 2 13.13 31.29 -32.11
CA LYS A 2 12.11 30.71 -31.19
C LYS A 2 10.85 31.58 -31.02
N HIS A 3 10.99 32.90 -30.92
CA HIS A 3 9.85 33.83 -30.80
C HIS A 3 8.98 33.92 -32.05
N MET A 4 9.58 33.81 -33.25
CA MET A 4 8.86 33.75 -34.53
C MET A 4 8.02 32.47 -34.65
N ARG A 5 8.55 31.32 -34.18
CA ARG A 5 7.75 30.08 -34.12
C ARG A 5 6.58 30.20 -33.13
N LEU A 6 6.80 30.87 -32.00
CA LEU A 6 5.77 31.14 -30.98
C LEU A 6 4.65 32.04 -31.49
N LEU A 7 5.02 33.13 -32.18
CA LEU A 7 4.08 34.06 -32.81
C LEU A 7 3.29 33.37 -33.93
N ASN A 8 3.95 32.59 -34.79
CA ASN A 8 3.27 31.84 -35.84
C ASN A 8 2.32 30.78 -35.30
N CYS A 9 2.66 30.12 -34.18
CA CYS A 9 1.75 29.20 -33.50
C CYS A 9 0.54 29.93 -32.88
N PHE A 10 0.76 31.12 -32.31
CA PHE A 10 -0.30 31.92 -31.72
C PHE A 10 -1.25 32.47 -32.79
N ILE A 11 -0.70 32.93 -33.92
CA ILE A 11 -1.45 33.35 -35.11
C ILE A 11 -2.24 32.15 -35.65
N LEU A 12 -1.62 30.99 -35.86
CA LEU A 12 -2.33 29.79 -36.33
C LEU A 12 -3.45 29.33 -35.39
N LEU A 13 -3.25 29.38 -34.07
CA LEU A 13 -4.30 29.03 -33.09
C LEU A 13 -5.45 30.05 -33.09
N SER A 14 -5.17 31.34 -33.27
CA SER A 14 -6.19 32.38 -33.33
C SER A 14 -6.91 32.41 -34.68
N THR A 15 -6.20 32.17 -35.79
CA THR A 15 -6.77 31.98 -37.13
C THR A 15 -7.62 30.72 -37.19
N PHE A 16 -7.22 29.61 -36.55
CA PHE A 16 -8.01 28.39 -36.48
C PHE A 16 -9.26 28.56 -35.60
N ALA A 17 -9.15 29.28 -34.48
CA ALA A 17 -10.32 29.67 -33.70
C ALA A 17 -11.29 30.46 -34.58
N LEU A 18 -10.82 31.50 -35.28
CA LEU A 18 -11.62 32.30 -36.22
C LEU A 18 -12.24 31.47 -37.35
N LEU A 19 -11.49 30.57 -38.00
CA LEU A 19 -11.98 29.74 -39.10
C LEU A 19 -12.99 28.67 -38.65
N SER A 20 -12.88 28.17 -37.42
CA SER A 20 -13.87 27.24 -36.85
C SER A 20 -15.23 27.89 -36.54
N PHE A 21 -15.33 29.21 -36.63
CA PHE A 21 -16.55 29.98 -36.37
C PHE A 21 -17.32 30.42 -37.62
N TYR A 22 -16.75 30.31 -38.85
CA TYR A 22 -17.41 30.78 -40.07
C TYR A 22 -17.72 29.64 -41.05
N ASP A 23 -18.99 29.58 -41.44
CA ASP A 23 -19.51 28.72 -42.51
C ASP A 23 -18.96 29.18 -43.87
N THR A 24 -18.61 28.27 -44.76
CA THR A 24 -18.02 28.58 -46.09
C THR A 24 -18.96 29.34 -47.02
N GLU A 25 -20.27 29.35 -46.77
CA GLU A 25 -21.26 30.17 -47.51
C GLU A 25 -21.35 31.63 -47.04
N ALA A 26 -20.89 31.95 -45.82
CA ALA A 26 -20.95 33.33 -45.31
C ALA A 26 -19.84 34.23 -45.89
N VAL A 27 -18.80 33.64 -46.49
CA VAL A 27 -17.68 34.37 -47.10
C VAL A 27 -18.06 34.95 -48.47
N GLU A 28 -18.96 34.30 -49.23
CA GLU A 28 -19.43 34.83 -50.52
C GLU A 28 -20.47 35.95 -50.37
N VAL A 29 -21.29 35.93 -49.31
CA VAL A 29 -22.27 37.00 -49.03
C VAL A 29 -21.62 38.26 -48.45
N LEU A 30 -20.48 38.13 -47.77
CA LEU A 30 -19.70 39.28 -47.30
C LEU A 30 -18.78 39.86 -48.39
N ALA A 31 -18.52 39.13 -49.48
CA ALA A 31 -17.78 39.63 -50.64
C ALA A 31 -18.66 40.45 -51.61
N SER A 32 -20.00 40.31 -51.57
CA SER A 32 -20.90 41.02 -52.49
C SER A 32 -21.58 42.27 -51.92
N ASN A 33 -21.48 42.54 -50.60
CA ASN A 33 -22.19 43.65 -49.94
C ASN A 33 -21.29 44.66 -49.21
N ALA A 34 -20.05 44.86 -49.66
CA ALA A 34 -19.17 45.91 -49.15
C ALA A 34 -18.69 46.86 -50.27
N ALA A 35 -19.63 47.45 -51.01
CA ALA A 35 -19.41 48.65 -51.81
C ALA A 35 -19.92 49.86 -51.01
N GLY A 36 -19.13 50.32 -50.03
CA GLY A 36 -19.47 51.53 -49.27
C GLY A 36 -18.99 51.52 -47.83
N ASP A 37 -17.69 51.38 -47.60
CA ASP A 37 -17.09 51.77 -46.31
C ASP A 37 -15.63 52.19 -46.53
N GLU A 38 -15.27 53.39 -46.04
CA GLU A 38 -13.98 54.09 -46.24
C GLU A 38 -12.77 53.34 -45.68
N THR A 39 -12.99 52.25 -44.95
CA THR A 39 -11.93 51.41 -44.38
C THR A 39 -11.18 50.60 -45.46
N TYR A 40 -11.79 50.33 -46.62
CA TYR A 40 -11.18 49.58 -47.73
C TYR A 40 -10.25 50.41 -48.63
N GLN A 41 -10.37 51.75 -48.64
CA GLN A 41 -9.42 52.60 -49.37
C GLN A 41 -8.10 52.82 -48.61
N ASN A 42 -8.09 52.66 -47.28
CA ASN A 42 -6.89 52.79 -46.48
C ASN A 42 -5.96 51.57 -46.57
N SER A 43 -6.49 50.38 -46.88
CA SER A 43 -5.69 49.17 -47.10
C SER A 43 -5.02 49.12 -48.49
N ARG A 44 -5.51 49.87 -49.49
CA ARG A 44 -4.84 50.00 -50.80
C ARG A 44 -3.71 51.04 -50.84
N ARG A 45 -3.69 52.02 -49.93
CA ARG A 45 -2.58 52.98 -49.79
C ARG A 45 -1.34 52.40 -49.10
N LEU A 46 -1.47 51.25 -48.42
CA LEU A 46 -0.37 50.57 -47.74
C LEU A 46 0.48 49.63 -48.63
N LEU A 47 0.10 49.43 -49.90
CA LEU A 47 0.84 48.58 -50.84
C LEU A 47 1.47 49.34 -52.02
N SER A 48 1.55 50.67 -51.96
CA SER A 48 2.23 51.46 -53.00
C SER A 48 2.98 52.67 -52.46
N THR A 49 4.00 52.45 -51.63
CA THR A 49 5.10 53.43 -51.52
C THR A 49 6.38 52.78 -51.01
N THR A 50 7.47 53.11 -51.68
CA THR A 50 8.85 52.70 -51.42
C THR A 50 9.40 53.27 -50.11
N ALA A 51 10.43 52.60 -49.59
CA ALA A 51 11.06 52.77 -48.28
C ALA A 51 11.40 54.22 -47.86
N THR A 52 11.05 54.57 -46.60
CA THR A 52 11.96 55.15 -45.57
C THR A 52 11.23 55.35 -44.23
N HIS A 53 11.88 54.90 -43.12
CA HIS A 53 11.67 55.18 -41.68
C HIS A 53 10.24 55.39 -41.11
N ASP A 54 9.74 54.39 -40.36
CA ASP A 54 8.60 54.54 -39.42
C ASP A 54 9.03 54.24 -37.96
N PRO A 55 8.91 55.18 -37.02
CA PRO A 55 9.31 55.04 -35.62
C PRO A 55 8.37 54.15 -34.76
N ASN A 56 7.26 53.64 -35.29
CA ASN A 56 6.32 52.81 -34.51
C ASN A 56 6.72 51.33 -34.38
N LEU A 57 7.64 50.83 -35.22
CA LEU A 57 8.17 49.46 -35.12
C LEU A 57 9.16 49.26 -33.95
N GLN A 58 9.79 50.34 -33.45
CA GLN A 58 10.65 50.26 -32.27
C GLN A 58 9.87 50.10 -30.95
N LYS A 59 8.62 50.59 -30.88
CA LYS A 59 7.76 50.46 -29.68
C LYS A 59 7.27 49.03 -29.43
N VAL A 60 7.09 48.24 -30.48
CA VAL A 60 6.68 46.83 -30.35
C VAL A 60 7.88 45.95 -29.94
N ALA A 61 9.08 46.30 -30.40
CA ALA A 61 10.32 45.62 -30.01
C ALA A 61 10.71 45.87 -28.54
N THR A 62 10.42 47.05 -27.98
CA THR A 62 10.70 47.37 -26.57
C THR A 62 9.76 46.68 -25.58
N VAL A 63 8.52 46.33 -25.98
CA VAL A 63 7.54 45.66 -25.10
C VAL A 63 7.85 44.16 -24.89
N LEU A 64 8.67 43.55 -25.74
CA LEU A 64 8.97 42.12 -25.72
C LEU A 64 10.36 41.75 -25.13
N GLY A 65 11.07 42.73 -24.56
CA GLY A 65 12.38 42.54 -23.94
C GLY A 65 12.34 42.03 -22.49
N SER A 66 11.90 40.78 -22.27
CA SER A 66 12.33 39.88 -21.18
C SER A 66 11.36 38.70 -21.04
N ALA A 67 11.91 37.48 -20.93
CA ALA A 67 11.13 36.24 -20.92
C ALA A 67 10.20 36.08 -19.71
N GLU A 68 10.49 36.75 -18.59
CA GLU A 68 9.71 36.66 -17.35
C GLU A 68 8.43 37.54 -17.37
N SER A 69 8.39 38.59 -18.20
CA SER A 69 7.23 39.49 -18.33
C SER A 69 6.09 38.91 -19.19
N ALA A 70 6.41 37.98 -20.10
CA ALA A 70 5.44 37.38 -21.01
C ALA A 70 4.54 36.34 -20.33
N GLU A 71 5.06 35.57 -19.36
CA GLU A 71 4.33 34.49 -18.69
C GLU A 71 3.20 35.03 -17.81
N GLY A 72 3.43 36.13 -17.08
CA GLY A 72 2.42 36.82 -16.27
C GLY A 72 1.29 37.44 -17.10
N LYS A 73 1.56 37.87 -18.33
CA LYS A 73 0.59 38.54 -19.22
C LYS A 73 -0.21 37.57 -20.10
N LEU A 74 0.35 36.41 -20.44
CA LEU A 74 -0.31 35.39 -21.28
C LEU A 74 -1.37 34.58 -20.53
N LYS A 75 -1.17 34.35 -19.23
CA LYS A 75 -2.09 33.56 -18.38
C LYS A 75 -3.52 34.16 -18.30
N PRO A 76 -3.73 35.48 -18.09
CA PRO A 76 -5.06 36.08 -18.12
C PRO A 76 -5.70 36.06 -19.52
N ILE A 77 -4.92 36.19 -20.59
CA ILE A 77 -5.42 36.18 -21.96
C ILE A 77 -5.93 34.78 -22.34
N ALA A 78 -5.14 33.74 -22.04
CA ALA A 78 -5.54 32.34 -22.24
C ALA A 78 -6.81 31.99 -21.43
N SER A 79 -6.91 32.47 -20.19
CA SER A 79 -8.09 32.26 -19.35
C SER A 79 -9.35 32.92 -19.91
N ARG A 80 -9.27 34.17 -20.42
CA ARG A 80 -10.40 34.86 -21.07
C ARG A 80 -10.86 34.16 -22.36
N ILE A 81 -9.92 33.71 -23.18
CA ILE A 81 -10.22 32.96 -24.41
C ILE A 81 -10.94 31.65 -24.06
N TRP A 82 -10.46 30.94 -23.04
CA TRP A 82 -11.08 29.69 -22.59
C TRP A 82 -12.49 29.88 -22.03
N ASN A 83 -12.73 30.93 -21.23
CA ASN A 83 -14.07 31.24 -20.72
C ASN A 83 -15.06 31.59 -21.85
N ARG A 84 -14.59 32.24 -22.92
CA ARG A 84 -15.40 32.48 -24.12
C ARG A 84 -15.72 31.17 -24.87
N ILE A 85 -14.75 30.27 -25.02
CA ILE A 85 -14.95 28.94 -25.63
C ILE A 85 -15.98 28.13 -24.85
N LYS A 86 -15.89 28.12 -23.52
CA LYS A 86 -16.82 27.39 -22.63
C LYS A 86 -18.26 27.92 -22.70
N ASN A 87 -18.43 29.25 -22.80
CA ASN A 87 -19.76 29.86 -22.93
C ASN A 87 -20.40 29.61 -24.31
N ILE A 88 -19.59 29.46 -25.37
CA ILE A 88 -20.07 29.11 -26.70
C ILE A 88 -20.47 27.62 -26.79
N GLU A 89 -19.78 26.74 -26.03
CA GLU A 89 -20.12 25.32 -25.95
C GLU A 89 -21.50 25.07 -25.29
N LEU A 90 -21.95 25.98 -24.40
CA LEU A 90 -23.30 25.98 -23.84
C LEU A 90 -24.38 26.39 -24.86
N GLY A 91 -24.05 27.24 -25.82
CA GLY A 91 -24.98 27.71 -26.87
C GLY A 91 -25.21 26.72 -28.03
N GLN A 92 -24.37 25.69 -28.19
CA GLN A 92 -24.40 24.80 -29.35
C GLN A 92 -24.94 23.38 -29.09
N LYS A 93 -25.83 23.21 -28.10
CA LYS A 93 -26.46 21.90 -27.83
C LYS A 93 -27.38 21.37 -28.96
N ILE A 94 -27.68 22.17 -30.01
CA ILE A 94 -28.72 21.85 -31.01
C ILE A 94 -28.20 21.35 -32.38
N LYS A 95 -26.93 21.56 -32.78
CA LYS A 95 -26.41 21.14 -34.13
C LYS A 95 -25.41 19.96 -34.11
N LYS A 96 -25.60 18.98 -33.22
CA LYS A 96 -24.64 17.88 -32.99
C LYS A 96 -25.01 16.59 -33.74
N MET A 97 -24.60 16.43 -35.00
CA MET A 97 -24.33 15.07 -35.52
C MET A 97 -23.40 14.99 -36.74
N LYS A 98 -23.45 15.92 -37.71
CA LYS A 98 -22.53 15.91 -38.88
C LYS A 98 -21.18 16.60 -38.65
N LEU A 99 -21.13 17.62 -37.81
CA LEU A 99 -19.88 18.37 -37.51
C LEU A 99 -18.84 17.55 -36.71
N LYS A 100 -19.27 16.57 -35.91
CA LYS A 100 -18.39 15.79 -35.03
C LYS A 100 -17.34 14.94 -35.77
N LYS A 101 -17.62 14.47 -36.99
CA LYS A 101 -16.67 13.62 -37.74
C LYS A 101 -15.56 14.46 -38.38
N ASN A 102 -15.91 15.57 -39.04
CA ASN A 102 -14.92 16.45 -39.65
C ASN A 102 -14.10 17.22 -38.60
N LEU A 103 -14.71 17.70 -37.52
CA LEU A 103 -13.97 18.38 -36.45
C LEU A 103 -12.96 17.43 -35.77
N LYS A 104 -13.31 16.15 -35.61
CA LYS A 104 -12.40 15.15 -35.04
C LYS A 104 -11.24 14.85 -35.98
N ALA A 105 -11.46 14.77 -37.29
CA ALA A 105 -10.40 14.54 -38.28
C ALA A 105 -9.44 15.73 -38.38
N THR A 106 -9.96 16.95 -38.48
CA THR A 106 -9.15 18.19 -38.54
C THR A 106 -8.40 18.43 -37.23
N TRP A 107 -9.03 18.12 -36.10
CA TRP A 107 -8.38 18.22 -34.79
C TRP A 107 -7.32 17.13 -34.61
N LEU A 108 -7.53 15.90 -35.07
CA LEU A 108 -6.51 14.85 -35.06
C LEU A 108 -5.31 15.21 -35.96
N PHE A 109 -5.56 15.77 -37.14
CA PHE A 109 -4.52 16.26 -38.06
C PHE A 109 -3.71 17.42 -37.46
N PHE A 110 -4.39 18.40 -36.84
CA PHE A 110 -3.72 19.48 -36.12
C PHE A 110 -2.90 18.94 -34.95
N MET A 111 -3.48 18.02 -34.15
CA MET A 111 -2.76 17.42 -33.03
C MET A 111 -1.52 16.64 -33.47
N SER A 112 -1.53 15.94 -34.62
CA SER A 112 -0.35 15.25 -35.16
C SER A 112 0.78 16.18 -35.62
N ILE A 113 0.47 17.44 -35.99
CA ILE A 113 1.49 18.43 -36.37
C ILE A 113 2.21 19.01 -35.13
N PHE A 114 1.57 18.94 -33.95
CA PHE A 114 2.08 19.56 -32.72
C PHE A 114 2.50 18.57 -31.63
N THR A 115 2.54 17.25 -31.88
CA THR A 115 2.91 16.25 -30.85
C THR A 115 4.30 16.45 -30.25
N ASP A 116 5.23 17.08 -30.98
CA ASP A 116 6.59 17.41 -30.49
C ASP A 116 6.72 18.84 -29.94
N SER A 117 5.60 19.54 -29.77
CA SER A 117 5.60 20.94 -29.34
C SER A 117 5.79 21.09 -27.82
N SER A 118 6.94 21.63 -27.44
CA SER A 118 7.20 22.12 -26.07
C SER A 118 6.11 23.07 -25.53
N LEU A 119 5.39 23.79 -26.41
CA LEU A 119 4.28 24.66 -26.01
C LEU A 119 3.03 23.88 -25.61
N LEU A 120 2.68 22.81 -26.31
CA LEU A 120 1.55 21.96 -25.90
C LEU A 120 1.84 21.29 -24.57
N ARG A 121 3.08 20.85 -24.37
CA ARG A 121 3.54 20.29 -23.09
C ARG A 121 3.43 21.29 -21.94
N LEU A 122 3.73 22.57 -22.19
CA LEU A 122 3.64 23.63 -21.19
C LEU A 122 2.19 24.04 -20.88
N LEU A 123 1.38 24.30 -21.91
CA LEU A 123 0.06 24.92 -21.76
C LEU A 123 -1.06 23.90 -21.54
N LEU A 124 -0.95 22.71 -22.14
CA LEU A 124 -1.97 21.67 -22.12
C LEU A 124 -1.35 20.28 -21.89
N PRO A 125 -0.65 20.07 -20.76
CA PRO A 125 0.16 18.87 -20.52
C PRO A 125 -0.64 17.55 -20.60
N SER A 126 -1.90 17.54 -20.17
CA SER A 126 -2.76 16.35 -20.28
C SER A 126 -3.16 16.03 -21.73
N VAL A 127 -3.27 17.06 -22.57
CA VAL A 127 -3.57 16.90 -24.00
C VAL A 127 -2.32 16.44 -24.72
N TYR A 128 -1.17 17.07 -24.47
CA TYR A 128 0.13 16.61 -24.95
C TYR A 128 0.33 15.11 -24.68
N LEU A 129 0.15 14.68 -23.44
CA LEU A 129 0.30 13.27 -23.07
C LEU A 129 -0.72 12.34 -23.75
N LYS A 130 -1.96 12.79 -23.93
CA LYS A 130 -3.02 11.98 -24.54
C LYS A 130 -2.71 11.63 -26.00
N TYR A 131 -2.05 12.52 -26.74
CA TYR A 131 -1.75 12.38 -28.18
C TYR A 131 -0.29 12.06 -28.49
N ALA A 132 0.58 11.96 -27.48
CA ALA A 132 1.96 11.56 -27.68
C ALA A 132 2.05 10.17 -28.33
N GLY A 133 2.91 10.05 -29.36
CA GLY A 133 3.21 8.77 -30.00
C GLY A 133 3.88 7.80 -29.04
N ASP A 134 4.86 8.29 -28.28
CA ASP A 134 5.44 7.59 -27.13
C ASP A 134 4.94 8.20 -25.82
N LYS A 135 3.99 7.51 -25.19
CA LYS A 135 3.41 7.94 -23.91
C LYS A 135 4.40 7.84 -22.74
N SER A 136 5.32 6.87 -22.78
CA SER A 136 6.29 6.69 -21.70
C SER A 136 7.30 7.83 -21.71
N ALA A 137 7.84 8.16 -22.89
CA ALA A 137 8.71 9.33 -23.05
C ALA A 137 8.00 10.65 -22.68
N ALA A 138 6.73 10.80 -23.05
CA ALA A 138 5.94 11.98 -22.68
C ALA A 138 5.74 12.09 -21.16
N ILE A 139 5.46 10.99 -20.46
CA ILE A 139 5.35 10.94 -19.00
C ILE A 139 6.67 11.34 -18.34
N GLN A 140 7.81 10.81 -18.82
CA GLN A 140 9.14 11.16 -18.32
C GLN A 140 9.49 12.63 -18.58
N SER A 141 9.08 13.16 -19.73
CA SER A 141 9.25 14.59 -20.01
C SER A 141 8.45 15.47 -19.05
N LEU A 142 7.22 15.06 -18.72
CA LEU A 142 6.40 15.77 -17.73
C LEU A 142 6.96 15.60 -16.32
N PHE A 143 7.50 14.43 -15.99
CA PHE A 143 8.14 14.15 -14.70
C PHE A 143 9.29 15.14 -14.42
N LYS A 144 10.12 15.40 -15.44
CA LYS A 144 11.17 16.43 -15.39
C LYS A 144 10.60 17.85 -15.32
N GLN A 145 9.57 18.15 -16.11
CA GLN A 145 8.95 19.49 -16.12
C GLN A 145 8.34 19.88 -14.77
N TYR A 146 7.72 18.93 -14.07
CA TYR A 146 7.15 19.15 -12.74
C TYR A 146 8.17 18.98 -11.62
N ASP A 147 9.43 18.70 -11.96
CA ASP A 147 10.54 18.49 -11.03
C ASP A 147 10.21 17.46 -9.93
N VAL A 148 9.56 16.35 -10.32
CA VAL A 148 9.17 15.31 -9.36
C VAL A 148 10.40 14.56 -8.84
N GLY A 149 11.42 14.40 -9.67
CA GLY A 149 12.63 13.64 -9.34
C GLY A 149 13.61 14.33 -8.39
N SER A 150 13.40 15.60 -8.06
CA SER A 150 14.21 16.33 -7.07
C SER A 150 13.67 16.21 -5.65
N VAL A 151 12.49 15.61 -5.48
CA VAL A 151 11.86 15.41 -4.18
C VAL A 151 12.72 14.43 -3.36
N THR A 152 13.18 14.90 -2.19
CA THR A 152 14.07 14.14 -1.30
C THR A 152 13.33 13.41 -0.17
N SER A 153 12.04 13.68 0.00
CA SER A 153 11.15 13.06 0.99
C SER A 153 10.09 12.19 0.31
N ASN A 154 9.08 11.71 1.05
CA ASN A 154 7.99 10.92 0.48
C ASN A 154 7.36 11.64 -0.73
N VAL A 155 7.57 11.06 -1.91
CA VAL A 155 7.18 11.67 -3.19
C VAL A 155 5.68 11.93 -3.26
N PHE A 156 4.85 11.09 -2.63
CA PHE A 156 3.39 11.20 -2.63
C PHE A 156 2.87 12.41 -1.83
N ALA A 157 3.66 12.91 -0.88
CA ALA A 157 3.31 14.11 -0.13
C ALA A 157 3.52 15.39 -0.96
N SER A 158 4.47 15.35 -1.89
CA SER A 158 4.97 16.53 -2.59
C SER A 158 3.94 17.19 -3.52
N SER A 159 4.00 18.52 -3.60
CA SER A 159 3.14 19.29 -4.51
C SER A 159 3.46 19.02 -5.98
N GLN A 160 4.73 18.76 -6.27
CA GLN A 160 5.31 18.42 -7.57
C GLN A 160 4.65 17.15 -8.10
N PHE A 161 4.69 16.07 -7.30
CA PHE A 161 4.04 14.82 -7.63
C PHE A 161 2.54 14.99 -7.82
N LYS A 162 1.83 15.67 -6.90
CA LYS A 162 0.37 15.84 -6.99
C LYS A 162 -0.06 16.53 -8.30
N LYS A 163 0.68 17.55 -8.74
CA LYS A 163 0.43 18.23 -10.02
C LYS A 163 0.68 17.30 -11.21
N TRP A 164 1.80 16.58 -11.20
CA TRP A 164 2.16 15.63 -12.26
C TRP A 164 1.19 14.45 -12.35
N PHE A 165 0.82 13.85 -11.20
CA PHE A 165 -0.18 12.80 -11.08
C PHE A 165 -1.53 13.23 -11.66
N ALA A 166 -2.01 14.43 -11.31
CA ALA A 166 -3.28 14.95 -11.82
C ALA A 166 -3.30 15.10 -13.35
N VAL A 167 -2.17 15.51 -13.95
CA VAL A 167 -2.01 15.60 -15.41
C VAL A 167 -2.16 14.23 -16.07
N ILE A 168 -1.48 13.22 -15.54
CA ILE A 168 -1.51 11.86 -16.08
C ILE A 168 -2.91 11.26 -15.90
N SER A 169 -3.49 11.35 -14.71
CA SER A 169 -4.85 10.88 -14.42
C SER A 169 -5.88 11.50 -15.36
N LYS A 170 -5.73 12.78 -15.70
CA LYS A 170 -6.59 13.46 -16.69
C LYS A 170 -6.37 12.94 -18.11
N ALA A 171 -5.13 12.68 -18.52
CA ALA A 171 -4.81 12.14 -19.85
C ALA A 171 -5.32 10.70 -20.04
N TYR A 172 -5.29 9.91 -18.97
CA TYR A 172 -5.69 8.50 -18.93
C TYR A 172 -7.12 8.30 -18.40
N LYS A 173 -7.99 9.31 -18.44
CA LYS A 173 -9.36 9.21 -17.89
C LYS A 173 -10.17 8.01 -18.42
N SER A 174 -9.91 7.58 -19.66
CA SER A 174 -10.57 6.40 -20.26
C SER A 174 -9.99 5.05 -19.82
N ASP A 175 -8.76 5.04 -19.33
CA ASP A 175 -8.06 3.86 -18.82
C ASP A 175 -7.11 4.29 -17.67
N PRO A 176 -7.66 4.64 -16.49
CA PRO A 176 -6.86 5.18 -15.39
C PRO A 176 -5.79 4.20 -14.91
N GLN A 177 -6.12 2.91 -14.94
CA GLN A 177 -5.25 1.83 -14.52
C GLN A 177 -3.92 1.84 -15.30
N LYS A 178 -3.97 1.98 -16.63
CA LYS A 178 -2.76 2.08 -17.43
C LYS A 178 -1.94 3.33 -17.09
N GLY A 179 -2.61 4.45 -16.77
CA GLY A 179 -1.93 5.67 -16.32
C GLY A 179 -1.18 5.47 -15.01
N TYR A 180 -1.79 4.80 -14.03
CA TYR A 180 -1.19 4.53 -12.72
C TYR A 180 0.01 3.57 -12.81
N VAL A 181 -0.05 2.55 -13.67
CA VAL A 181 1.09 1.67 -13.93
C VAL A 181 2.28 2.44 -14.52
N GLU A 182 2.04 3.36 -15.47
CA GLU A 182 3.11 4.19 -16.02
C GLU A 182 3.68 5.19 -15.01
N ILE A 183 2.84 5.71 -14.09
CA ILE A 183 3.30 6.51 -12.94
C ILE A 183 4.25 5.68 -12.07
N LEU A 184 3.86 4.46 -11.69
CA LEU A 184 4.68 3.58 -10.86
C LEU A 184 6.01 3.25 -11.52
N LYS A 185 6.00 2.91 -12.82
CA LYS A 185 7.24 2.66 -13.57
C LYS A 185 8.18 3.86 -13.52
N ALA A 186 7.67 5.06 -13.79
CA ALA A 186 8.49 6.27 -13.77
C ALA A 186 9.08 6.56 -12.39
N LEU A 187 8.27 6.37 -11.33
CA LEU A 187 8.72 6.53 -9.94
C LEU A 187 9.78 5.49 -9.58
N ILE A 188 9.54 4.22 -9.85
CA ILE A 188 10.47 3.12 -9.58
C ILE A 188 11.79 3.33 -10.33
N THR A 189 11.75 3.76 -11.59
CA THR A 189 12.97 4.07 -12.37
C THR A 189 13.79 5.18 -11.74
N LYS A 190 13.16 6.18 -11.09
CA LYS A 190 13.87 7.32 -10.51
C LYS A 190 14.34 7.07 -9.07
N PHE A 191 13.48 6.49 -8.25
CA PHE A 191 13.66 6.41 -6.81
C PHE A 191 14.08 5.02 -6.31
N GLY A 192 13.88 3.97 -7.11
CA GLY A 192 14.07 2.59 -6.67
C GLY A 192 12.74 1.94 -6.26
N ARG A 193 12.70 0.61 -6.33
CA ARG A 193 11.51 -0.18 -5.95
C ARG A 193 11.23 -0.11 -4.45
N MET A 194 12.28 -0.33 -3.67
CA MET A 194 12.23 -0.38 -2.21
C MET A 194 11.63 0.91 -1.63
N GLU A 195 12.11 2.07 -2.09
CA GLU A 195 11.66 3.39 -1.67
C GLU A 195 10.19 3.62 -2.02
N ILE A 196 9.77 3.25 -3.23
CA ILE A 196 8.38 3.43 -3.66
C ILE A 196 7.43 2.52 -2.88
N TYR A 197 7.80 1.27 -2.61
CA TYR A 197 6.97 0.37 -1.81
C TYR A 197 6.88 0.82 -0.35
N MET A 198 7.98 1.32 0.21
CA MET A 198 7.97 1.96 1.52
C MET A 198 7.05 3.19 1.56
N TYR A 199 7.12 4.07 0.56
CA TYR A 199 6.22 5.24 0.49
C TYR A 199 4.76 4.86 0.27
N LEU A 200 4.47 3.75 -0.43
CA LEU A 200 3.10 3.26 -0.64
C LEU A 200 2.51 2.72 0.66
N ALA A 201 3.31 2.01 1.46
CA ALA A 201 2.94 1.65 2.81
C ALA A 201 2.59 2.93 3.60
N GLU A 202 3.55 3.84 3.78
CA GLU A 202 3.36 5.07 4.55
C GLU A 202 2.13 5.87 4.11
N ALA A 203 1.85 5.93 2.80
CA ALA A 203 0.69 6.62 2.24
C ALA A 203 -0.65 6.10 2.79
N SER A 204 -0.77 4.82 3.15
CA SER A 204 -2.00 4.27 3.76
C SER A 204 -2.30 4.87 5.13
N ASN A 205 -1.26 5.22 5.88
CA ASN A 205 -1.38 5.76 7.23
C ASN A 205 -1.59 7.28 7.24
N VAL A 206 -1.16 7.99 6.20
CA VAL A 206 -1.31 9.46 6.13
C VAL A 206 -2.60 9.85 5.38
N PRO A 207 -3.57 10.54 6.03
CA PRO A 207 -4.85 10.87 5.41
C PRO A 207 -4.76 11.61 4.08
N SER A 208 -3.81 12.53 3.93
CA SER A 208 -3.63 13.29 2.68
C SER A 208 -3.03 12.50 1.51
N MET A 209 -2.52 11.29 1.77
CA MET A 209 -1.87 10.41 0.78
C MET A 209 -2.65 9.12 0.53
N ARG A 210 -3.57 8.76 1.43
CA ARG A 210 -4.29 7.48 1.45
C ARG A 210 -4.93 7.11 0.12
N GLU A 211 -5.62 8.05 -0.54
CA GLU A 211 -6.28 7.76 -1.81
C GLU A 211 -5.27 7.49 -2.93
N ILE A 212 -4.16 8.23 -2.95
CA ILE A 212 -3.09 8.04 -3.93
C ILE A 212 -2.41 6.67 -3.71
N GLY A 213 -2.06 6.35 -2.46
CA GLY A 213 -1.50 5.04 -2.11
C GLY A 213 -2.41 3.93 -2.61
N LYS A 214 -3.68 3.95 -2.18
CA LYS A 214 -4.70 2.96 -2.56
C LYS A 214 -4.81 2.73 -4.07
N VAL A 215 -4.91 3.80 -4.88
CA VAL A 215 -5.06 3.61 -6.33
C VAL A 215 -3.78 3.07 -6.98
N LEU A 216 -2.61 3.38 -6.42
CA LEU A 216 -1.33 2.87 -6.89
C LEU A 216 -1.10 1.40 -6.46
N ASP A 217 -1.46 0.99 -5.25
CA ASP A 217 -1.39 -0.45 -4.87
C ASP A 217 -2.32 -1.31 -5.73
N VAL A 218 -3.55 -0.84 -5.93
CA VAL A 218 -4.49 -1.52 -6.84
C VAL A 218 -3.89 -1.60 -8.24
N ALA A 219 -3.18 -0.54 -8.67
CA ALA A 219 -2.57 -0.53 -9.98
C ALA A 219 -1.46 -1.59 -10.10
N LEU A 220 -0.58 -1.65 -9.10
CA LEU A 220 0.54 -2.57 -9.00
C LEU A 220 0.06 -4.04 -8.97
N ILE A 221 -0.88 -4.36 -8.09
CA ILE A 221 -1.45 -5.70 -7.95
C ILE A 221 -2.10 -6.17 -9.25
N LYS A 222 -2.91 -5.31 -9.89
CA LYS A 222 -3.56 -5.65 -11.16
C LYS A 222 -2.55 -5.87 -12.28
N ASP A 223 -1.46 -5.11 -12.31
CA ASP A 223 -0.39 -5.32 -13.29
C ASP A 223 0.28 -6.69 -13.09
N TRP A 224 0.59 -7.05 -11.84
CA TRP A 224 1.19 -8.34 -11.52
C TRP A 224 0.28 -9.54 -11.83
N ILE A 225 -1.01 -9.46 -11.49
CA ILE A 225 -2.00 -10.50 -11.81
C ILE A 225 -2.09 -10.69 -13.33
N ARG A 226 -2.05 -9.59 -14.10
CA ARG A 226 -2.08 -9.63 -15.56
C ARG A 226 -0.85 -10.30 -16.17
N MET A 227 0.33 -10.10 -15.57
CA MET A 227 1.59 -10.65 -16.11
C MET A 227 1.66 -12.17 -15.99
N ASP A 228 1.60 -12.68 -14.76
CA ASP A 228 1.50 -14.13 -14.48
C ASP A 228 1.25 -14.28 -12.97
N VAL A 229 0.06 -14.77 -12.62
CA VAL A 229 -0.33 -15.00 -11.22
C VAL A 229 0.32 -16.24 -10.64
N ARG A 230 0.73 -17.22 -11.46
CA ARG A 230 1.29 -18.49 -10.99
C ARG A 230 2.56 -18.29 -10.17
N PHE A 231 3.40 -17.34 -10.59
CA PHE A 231 4.67 -17.06 -9.93
C PHE A 231 4.63 -15.80 -9.06
N LEU A 232 3.44 -15.25 -8.79
CA LEU A 232 3.30 -13.95 -8.14
C LEU A 232 4.00 -13.90 -6.77
N LEU A 233 3.77 -14.90 -5.92
CA LEU A 233 4.31 -14.92 -4.56
C LEU A 233 5.85 -14.97 -4.55
N SER A 234 6.44 -15.51 -5.62
CA SER A 234 7.89 -15.58 -5.79
C SER A 234 8.48 -14.41 -6.60
N LYS A 235 7.68 -13.42 -7.00
CA LYS A 235 8.21 -12.22 -7.65
C LYS A 235 8.83 -11.34 -6.57
N GLN A 236 10.10 -11.01 -6.74
CA GLN A 236 10.81 -10.09 -5.85
C GLN A 236 10.02 -8.79 -5.61
N ASP A 237 9.47 -8.19 -6.67
CA ASP A 237 8.63 -6.99 -6.57
C ASP A 237 7.42 -7.18 -5.63
N PHE A 238 6.78 -8.34 -5.67
CA PHE A 238 5.65 -8.66 -4.79
C PHE A 238 6.11 -8.88 -3.35
N GLN A 239 7.22 -9.61 -3.16
CA GLN A 239 7.77 -9.89 -1.83
C GLN A 239 8.21 -8.61 -1.11
N GLU A 240 8.92 -7.72 -1.80
CA GLU A 240 9.35 -6.43 -1.25
C GLU A 240 8.14 -5.57 -0.88
N TRP A 241 7.15 -5.48 -1.77
CA TRP A 241 5.91 -4.77 -1.47
C TRP A 241 5.15 -5.38 -0.30
N PHE A 242 5.02 -6.71 -0.26
CA PHE A 242 4.34 -7.43 0.81
C PHE A 242 5.07 -7.22 2.14
N PHE A 243 6.39 -7.23 2.16
CA PHE A 243 7.19 -6.93 3.34
C PHE A 243 6.87 -5.53 3.90
N PHE A 244 6.85 -4.49 3.07
CA PHE A 244 6.49 -3.14 3.56
C PHE A 244 5.03 -3.06 4.01
N ARG A 245 4.11 -3.67 3.27
CA ARG A 245 2.68 -3.73 3.65
C ARG A 245 2.43 -4.56 4.91
N SER A 246 3.25 -5.57 5.17
CA SER A 246 3.09 -6.45 6.33
C SER A 246 3.16 -5.70 7.65
N LYS A 247 3.98 -4.64 7.71
CA LYS A 247 4.12 -3.75 8.88
C LYS A 247 2.83 -2.99 9.21
N GLU A 248 1.92 -2.88 8.24
CA GLU A 248 0.64 -2.18 8.36
C GLU A 248 -0.55 -3.14 8.43
N GLY A 249 -0.29 -4.44 8.26
CA GLY A 249 -1.29 -5.52 8.30
C GLY A 249 -1.17 -6.48 7.11
N ARG A 250 -0.49 -7.62 7.32
CA ARG A 250 -0.35 -8.71 6.33
C ARG A 250 -1.69 -9.13 5.71
N VAL A 251 -2.70 -9.31 6.54
CA VAL A 251 -4.02 -9.79 6.13
C VAL A 251 -4.69 -8.82 5.16
N ALA A 252 -4.63 -7.51 5.41
CA ALA A 252 -5.26 -6.51 4.54
C ALA A 252 -4.63 -6.49 3.14
N ALA A 253 -3.30 -6.67 3.06
CA ALA A 253 -2.59 -6.76 1.77
C ALA A 253 -3.03 -8.00 0.97
N ILE A 254 -3.16 -9.15 1.65
CA ILE A 254 -3.64 -10.39 1.03
C ILE A 254 -5.12 -10.30 0.63
N GLU A 255 -5.98 -9.71 1.46
CA GLU A 255 -7.40 -9.50 1.12
C GLU A 255 -7.54 -8.65 -0.14
N LEU A 256 -6.73 -7.60 -0.27
CA LEU A 256 -6.69 -6.79 -1.49
C LEU A 256 -6.25 -7.62 -2.70
N LEU A 257 -5.21 -8.44 -2.58
CA LEU A 257 -4.76 -9.36 -3.64
C LEU A 257 -5.90 -10.31 -4.07
N LEU A 258 -6.51 -11.02 -3.12
CA LEU A 258 -7.57 -12.00 -3.39
C LEU A 258 -8.80 -11.34 -4.04
N LEU A 259 -9.18 -10.14 -3.58
CA LEU A 259 -10.23 -9.36 -4.19
C LEU A 259 -9.91 -9.03 -5.65
N LYS A 260 -8.68 -8.59 -5.96
CA LYS A 260 -8.28 -8.26 -7.33
C LYS A 260 -8.12 -9.48 -8.22
N MET A 261 -7.71 -10.63 -7.67
CA MET A 261 -7.74 -11.90 -8.39
C MET A 261 -9.18 -12.31 -8.76
N LYS A 262 -10.14 -12.16 -7.85
CA LYS A 262 -11.56 -12.41 -8.11
C LYS A 262 -12.13 -11.47 -9.18
N GLU A 263 -11.90 -10.16 -9.05
CA GLU A 263 -12.36 -9.14 -10.02
C GLU A 263 -11.83 -9.38 -11.44
N SER A 264 -10.65 -9.98 -11.56
CA SER A 264 -9.99 -10.24 -12.85
C SER A 264 -10.23 -11.65 -13.40
N GLY A 265 -11.06 -12.47 -12.74
CA GLY A 265 -11.33 -13.85 -13.16
C GLY A 265 -10.16 -14.81 -12.95
N ASN A 266 -9.19 -14.46 -12.09
CA ASN A 266 -8.03 -15.29 -11.76
C ASN A 266 -8.17 -16.03 -10.42
N ALA A 267 -9.35 -16.03 -9.79
CA ALA A 267 -9.57 -16.75 -8.53
C ALA A 267 -9.30 -18.25 -8.64
N ASN A 268 -9.64 -18.87 -9.78
CA ASN A 268 -9.37 -20.28 -10.07
C ASN A 268 -7.87 -20.62 -10.25
N ARG A 269 -6.98 -19.62 -10.22
CA ARG A 269 -5.53 -19.80 -10.30
C ARG A 269 -4.83 -19.72 -8.94
N LEU A 270 -5.60 -19.54 -7.86
CA LEU A 270 -5.06 -19.46 -6.51
C LEU A 270 -4.28 -20.73 -6.14
N ASP A 271 -4.85 -21.91 -6.36
CA ASP A 271 -4.19 -23.18 -6.03
C ASP A 271 -2.87 -23.36 -6.79
N THR A 272 -2.84 -22.98 -8.07
CA THR A 272 -1.62 -23.02 -8.88
C THR A 272 -0.56 -22.04 -8.36
N MET A 273 -0.98 -20.86 -7.89
CA MET A 273 -0.08 -19.87 -7.29
C MET A 273 0.52 -20.38 -5.97
N LEU A 274 -0.30 -20.99 -5.11
CA LEU A 274 0.14 -21.58 -3.84
C LEU A 274 1.09 -22.75 -4.07
N GLU A 275 0.78 -23.63 -5.03
CA GLU A 275 1.63 -24.78 -5.34
C GLU A 275 2.98 -24.37 -5.94
N SER A 276 2.99 -23.34 -6.79
CA SER A 276 4.24 -22.80 -7.35
C SER A 276 5.18 -22.22 -6.29
N ALA A 277 4.63 -21.64 -5.23
CA ALA A 277 5.40 -21.13 -4.10
C ALA A 277 6.07 -22.28 -3.32
N LYS A 278 5.37 -23.40 -3.12
CA LYS A 278 5.93 -24.61 -2.49
C LYS A 278 7.06 -25.23 -3.31
N ILE A 279 6.88 -25.37 -4.63
CA ILE A 279 7.89 -25.99 -5.51
C ILE A 279 9.22 -25.23 -5.48
N LYS A 280 9.18 -23.91 -5.38
CA LYS A 280 10.39 -23.10 -5.30
C LYS A 280 11.12 -23.21 -3.96
N GLY A 281 10.42 -23.63 -2.91
CA GLY A 281 11.00 -23.98 -1.61
C GLY A 281 11.71 -22.84 -0.89
N ARG A 282 11.50 -21.57 -1.28
CA ARG A 282 12.04 -20.42 -0.54
C ARG A 282 11.16 -20.16 0.66
N GLU A 283 11.77 -19.99 1.83
CA GLU A 283 11.08 -19.78 3.10
C GLU A 283 10.06 -18.62 3.03
N ASP A 284 10.47 -17.47 2.46
CA ASP A 284 9.58 -16.32 2.24
C ASP A 284 8.38 -16.65 1.33
N ASP A 285 8.58 -17.46 0.29
CA ASP A 285 7.51 -17.86 -0.64
C ASP A 285 6.48 -18.74 0.11
N MET A 286 6.98 -19.66 0.93
CA MET A 286 6.17 -20.57 1.74
C MET A 286 5.37 -19.81 2.80
N LEU A 287 6.02 -18.91 3.55
CA LEU A 287 5.35 -18.05 4.54
C LEU A 287 4.20 -17.26 3.91
N ILE A 288 4.46 -16.57 2.79
CA ILE A 288 3.44 -15.80 2.10
C ILE A 288 2.31 -16.73 1.62
N ALA A 289 2.63 -17.90 1.09
CA ALA A 289 1.64 -18.87 0.62
C ALA A 289 0.73 -19.38 1.76
N ARG A 290 1.27 -19.68 2.94
CA ARG A 290 0.49 -20.06 4.13
C ARG A 290 -0.50 -18.96 4.50
N ILE A 291 -0.03 -17.72 4.64
CA ILE A 291 -0.89 -16.57 4.96
C ILE A 291 -1.96 -16.37 3.89
N VAL A 292 -1.62 -16.47 2.60
CA VAL A 292 -2.58 -16.37 1.50
C VAL A 292 -3.67 -17.44 1.60
N ARG A 293 -3.29 -18.68 1.89
CA ARG A 293 -4.23 -19.80 2.09
C ARG A 293 -5.17 -19.53 3.26
N LEU A 294 -4.62 -19.16 4.42
CA LEU A 294 -5.41 -18.90 5.63
C LEU A 294 -6.40 -17.75 5.43
N VAL A 295 -5.97 -16.63 4.85
CA VAL A 295 -6.86 -15.49 4.57
C VAL A 295 -7.92 -15.86 3.53
N HIS A 296 -7.57 -16.65 2.51
CA HIS A 296 -8.55 -17.13 1.53
C HIS A 296 -9.64 -17.99 2.17
N LEU A 297 -9.24 -18.98 2.96
CA LEU A 297 -10.17 -19.85 3.70
C LEU A 297 -11.07 -19.03 4.62
N LYS A 298 -10.50 -18.09 5.39
CA LYS A 298 -11.29 -17.22 6.27
C LYS A 298 -12.26 -16.32 5.48
N SER A 299 -11.83 -15.79 4.34
CA SER A 299 -12.67 -14.95 3.47
C SER A 299 -13.81 -15.71 2.81
N ALA A 300 -13.72 -17.04 2.72
CA ALA A 300 -14.80 -17.90 2.27
C ALA A 300 -15.89 -18.12 3.33
N GLY A 301 -15.76 -17.52 4.53
CA GLY A 301 -16.77 -17.54 5.58
C GLY A 301 -16.59 -18.67 6.60
N LEU A 302 -15.44 -19.35 6.59
CA LEU A 302 -15.16 -20.41 7.56
C LEU A 302 -15.11 -19.85 8.99
N SER A 303 -15.69 -20.61 9.92
CA SER A 303 -15.49 -20.43 11.35
C SER A 303 -14.03 -20.65 11.73
N ASP A 304 -13.63 -20.20 12.92
CA ASP A 304 -12.24 -20.38 13.38
C ASP A 304 -11.89 -21.87 13.56
N VAL A 305 -12.88 -22.71 13.90
CA VAL A 305 -12.76 -24.17 14.01
C VAL A 305 -12.57 -24.79 12.63
N GLU A 306 -13.47 -24.51 11.67
CA GLU A 306 -13.32 -25.01 10.30
C GLU A 306 -12.02 -24.54 9.66
N LEU A 307 -11.56 -23.33 9.98
CA LEU A 307 -10.28 -22.82 9.52
C LEU A 307 -9.12 -23.65 10.08
N PHE A 308 -9.15 -23.98 11.37
CA PHE A 308 -8.15 -24.84 12.01
C PHE A 308 -8.07 -26.22 11.33
N GLU A 309 -9.22 -26.85 11.10
CA GLU A 309 -9.36 -28.15 10.43
C GLU A 309 -8.92 -28.10 8.96
N LYS A 310 -9.39 -27.11 8.19
CA LYS A 310 -9.06 -26.98 6.75
C LYS A 310 -7.60 -26.58 6.50
N SER A 311 -6.93 -26.06 7.52
CA SER A 311 -5.48 -25.82 7.48
C SER A 311 -4.69 -27.11 7.69
N GLY A 312 -5.33 -28.16 8.23
CA GLY A 312 -4.73 -29.45 8.54
C GLY A 312 -4.07 -29.51 9.91
N LEU A 313 -4.30 -28.50 10.76
CA LEU A 313 -3.72 -28.41 12.11
C LEU A 313 -4.35 -29.43 13.08
N ASP A 314 -5.60 -29.79 12.84
CA ASP A 314 -6.37 -30.78 13.61
C ASP A 314 -5.80 -32.21 13.52
N ASN A 315 -5.05 -32.51 12.47
CA ASN A 315 -4.49 -33.83 12.19
C ASN A 315 -3.02 -33.98 12.60
N LEU A 316 -2.41 -32.92 13.16
CA LEU A 316 -1.02 -32.94 13.62
C LEU A 316 -0.93 -33.50 15.04
N GLU A 317 0.09 -34.33 15.28
CA GLU A 317 0.47 -34.72 16.63
C GLU A 317 0.86 -33.49 17.46
N LEU A 318 0.53 -33.49 18.75
CA LEU A 318 0.70 -32.36 19.66
C LEU A 318 2.05 -31.62 19.59
N THR A 319 3.18 -32.34 19.53
CA THR A 319 4.51 -31.71 19.47
C THR A 319 4.76 -31.02 18.13
N VAL A 320 4.27 -31.60 17.03
CA VAL A 320 4.35 -31.03 15.68
C VAL A 320 3.40 -29.84 15.56
N LEU A 321 2.20 -29.95 16.12
CA LEU A 321 1.21 -28.88 16.16
C LEU A 321 1.77 -27.63 16.83
N LEU A 322 2.35 -27.77 18.02
CA LEU A 322 2.81 -26.63 18.82
C LEU A 322 4.11 -25.99 18.29
N THR A 323 4.80 -26.63 17.35
CA THR A 323 6.05 -26.14 16.76
C THR A 323 5.90 -25.70 15.29
N THR A 324 4.76 -25.96 14.65
CA THR A 324 4.55 -25.54 13.26
C THR A 324 4.24 -24.06 13.13
N GLU A 325 4.90 -23.40 12.19
CA GLU A 325 4.68 -21.97 11.90
C GLU A 325 3.24 -21.68 11.44
N GLU A 326 2.58 -22.65 10.79
CA GLU A 326 1.18 -22.51 10.36
C GLU A 326 0.24 -22.29 11.57
N LEU A 327 0.56 -22.85 12.75
CA LEU A 327 -0.23 -22.63 13.95
C LEU A 327 -0.12 -21.17 14.42
N PHE A 328 1.08 -20.57 14.35
CA PHE A 328 1.28 -19.16 14.71
C PHE A 328 0.55 -18.24 13.74
N ASP A 329 0.70 -18.48 12.43
CA ASP A 329 -0.01 -17.73 11.38
C ASP A 329 -1.55 -17.83 11.55
N TRP A 330 -2.07 -19.01 11.90
CA TRP A 330 -3.49 -19.23 12.19
C TRP A 330 -3.92 -18.46 13.46
N TYR A 331 -3.15 -18.55 14.54
CA TYR A 331 -3.46 -17.88 15.80
C TYR A 331 -3.56 -16.36 15.61
N ASP A 332 -2.58 -15.76 14.93
CA ASP A 332 -2.55 -14.33 14.64
C ASP A 332 -3.74 -13.90 13.79
N LEU A 333 -4.10 -14.69 12.78
CA LEU A 333 -5.27 -14.40 11.94
C LEU A 333 -6.57 -14.44 12.75
N VAL A 334 -6.76 -15.47 13.59
CA VAL A 334 -7.97 -15.60 14.43
C VAL A 334 -8.06 -14.41 15.39
N LYS A 335 -6.98 -14.07 16.11
CA LYS A 335 -6.94 -12.91 17.02
C LYS A 335 -7.23 -11.60 16.29
N MET A 336 -6.61 -11.38 15.13
CA MET A 336 -6.82 -10.17 14.33
C MET A 336 -8.28 -10.02 13.88
N LYS A 337 -8.96 -11.12 13.62
CA LYS A 337 -10.39 -11.14 13.27
C LYS A 337 -11.33 -11.10 14.48
N GLY A 338 -10.80 -10.94 15.69
CA GLY A 338 -11.57 -10.86 16.93
C GLY A 338 -12.02 -12.21 17.47
N GLY A 339 -11.51 -13.31 16.93
CA GLY A 339 -11.74 -14.65 17.45
C GLY A 339 -10.87 -14.97 18.67
N ASP A 340 -11.16 -16.11 19.29
CA ASP A 340 -10.43 -16.62 20.44
C ASP A 340 -9.79 -17.98 20.09
N PRO A 341 -8.54 -18.00 19.61
CA PRO A 341 -7.88 -19.23 19.20
C PRO A 341 -7.65 -20.19 20.37
N VAL A 342 -7.58 -19.69 21.60
CA VAL A 342 -7.33 -20.51 22.79
C VAL A 342 -8.52 -21.42 23.09
N LYS A 343 -9.74 -20.96 22.82
CA LYS A 343 -10.96 -21.78 22.94
C LYS A 343 -11.02 -22.97 22.00
N ILE A 344 -10.19 -22.99 20.97
CA ILE A 344 -10.12 -24.07 19.98
C ILE A 344 -8.87 -24.92 20.25
N LEU A 345 -7.73 -24.26 20.46
CA LEU A 345 -6.45 -24.93 20.66
C LEU A 345 -6.40 -25.70 21.98
N LEU A 346 -6.80 -25.09 23.10
CA LEU A 346 -6.66 -25.74 24.41
C LEU A 346 -7.45 -27.05 24.51
N PRO A 347 -8.74 -27.13 24.13
CA PRO A 347 -9.47 -28.40 24.13
C PRO A 347 -8.82 -29.47 23.24
N LYS A 348 -8.22 -29.08 22.11
CA LYS A 348 -7.49 -30.02 21.24
C LYS A 348 -6.25 -30.57 21.93
N LEU A 349 -5.48 -29.73 22.62
CA LEU A 349 -4.29 -30.19 23.37
C LEU A 349 -4.68 -31.17 24.48
N LEU A 350 -5.74 -30.84 25.24
CA LEU A 350 -6.25 -31.68 26.34
C LEU A 350 -6.94 -32.96 25.86
N GLN A 351 -7.29 -33.07 24.58
CA GLN A 351 -7.78 -34.31 23.99
C GLN A 351 -6.64 -35.33 23.75
N GLU A 352 -5.42 -34.85 23.52
CA GLU A 352 -4.28 -35.69 23.14
C GLU A 352 -3.33 -36.01 24.29
N SER A 353 -3.39 -35.25 25.38
CA SER A 353 -2.45 -35.35 26.49
C SER A 353 -3.07 -34.85 27.80
N SER A 354 -2.41 -35.12 28.93
CA SER A 354 -2.87 -34.67 30.24
C SER A 354 -2.73 -33.16 30.40
N GLU A 355 -3.45 -32.59 31.37
CA GLU A 355 -3.31 -31.15 31.67
C GLU A 355 -1.87 -30.81 32.07
N GLU A 356 -1.22 -31.69 32.83
CA GLU A 356 0.15 -31.54 33.30
C GLU A 356 1.16 -31.53 32.14
N ASP A 357 1.07 -32.51 31.24
CA ASP A 357 1.96 -32.63 30.08
C ASP A 357 1.78 -31.43 29.13
N VAL A 358 0.53 -31.00 28.91
CA VAL A 358 0.22 -29.80 28.11
C VAL A 358 0.80 -28.54 28.74
N ALA A 359 0.68 -28.38 30.07
CA ALA A 359 1.24 -27.22 30.77
C ALA A 359 2.77 -27.16 30.63
N LEU A 360 3.45 -28.31 30.80
CA LEU A 360 4.90 -28.41 30.67
C LEU A 360 5.36 -28.09 29.25
N LEU A 361 4.71 -28.66 28.23
CA LEU A 361 5.04 -28.39 26.83
C LEU A 361 4.83 -26.91 26.48
N LEU A 362 3.72 -26.31 26.89
CA LEU A 362 3.47 -24.88 26.65
C LEU A 362 4.49 -23.99 27.38
N ALA A 363 4.89 -24.35 28.60
CA ALA A 363 5.91 -23.63 29.35
C ALA A 363 7.29 -23.66 28.67
N ILE A 364 7.74 -24.84 28.24
CA ILE A 364 8.99 -25.01 27.49
C ILE A 364 8.95 -24.16 26.22
N LEU A 365 7.87 -24.26 25.45
CA LEU A 365 7.74 -23.54 24.18
C LEU A 365 7.59 -22.03 24.38
N ALA A 366 7.00 -21.56 25.49
CA ALA A 366 6.95 -20.14 25.83
C ALA A 366 8.34 -19.54 26.12
N LYS A 367 9.32 -20.36 26.51
CA LYS A 367 10.72 -19.93 26.66
C LYS A 367 11.47 -19.92 25.33
N LEU A 368 11.12 -20.83 24.42
CA LEU A 368 11.79 -21.01 23.13
C LEU A 368 11.28 -20.04 22.05
N TYR A 369 9.99 -19.73 22.06
CA TYR A 369 9.34 -18.93 21.03
C TYR A 369 8.81 -17.62 21.61
N ASP A 370 9.23 -16.49 21.01
CA ASP A 370 8.70 -15.16 21.32
C ASP A 370 7.36 -14.93 20.59
N HIS A 371 6.34 -15.73 20.95
CA HIS A 371 5.00 -15.65 20.39
C HIS A 371 3.95 -15.78 21.50
N PRO A 372 2.88 -14.95 21.52
CA PRO A 372 1.90 -14.94 22.62
C PRO A 372 1.08 -16.23 22.74
N LEU A 373 1.03 -17.06 21.69
CA LEU A 373 0.23 -18.29 21.66
C LEU A 373 0.48 -19.20 22.86
N THR A 374 1.73 -19.57 23.12
CA THR A 374 2.08 -20.57 24.14
C THR A 374 1.77 -20.03 25.53
N LYS A 375 2.21 -18.80 25.82
CA LYS A 375 1.95 -18.13 27.10
C LYS A 375 0.46 -17.88 27.35
N THR A 376 -0.30 -17.46 26.33
CA THR A 376 -1.74 -17.20 26.49
C THR A 376 -2.51 -18.50 26.69
N THR A 377 -2.14 -19.56 25.95
CA THR A 377 -2.76 -20.89 26.10
C THR A 377 -2.42 -21.49 27.46
N LEU A 378 -1.17 -21.37 27.92
CA LEU A 378 -0.75 -21.79 29.26
C LEU A 378 -1.55 -21.05 30.33
N ASN A 379 -1.65 -19.73 30.25
CA ASN A 379 -2.41 -18.94 31.22
C ASN A 379 -3.90 -19.33 31.28
N ALA A 380 -4.50 -19.73 30.15
CA ALA A 380 -5.87 -20.21 30.13
C ALA A 380 -6.02 -21.55 30.86
N LEU A 381 -5.09 -22.49 30.64
CA LEU A 381 -5.05 -23.75 31.39
C LEU A 381 -4.83 -23.50 32.89
N LEU A 382 -3.87 -22.67 33.26
CA LEU A 382 -3.62 -22.30 34.66
C LEU A 382 -4.82 -21.60 35.31
N SER A 383 -5.62 -20.85 34.53
CA SER A 383 -6.86 -20.24 35.01
C SER A 383 -7.91 -21.31 35.32
N MET A 384 -8.00 -22.38 34.52
CA MET A 384 -8.86 -23.52 34.84
C MET A 384 -8.43 -24.18 36.15
N TRP A 385 -7.13 -24.40 36.35
CA TRP A 385 -6.60 -24.94 37.62
C TRP A 385 -6.87 -24.03 38.80
N LYS A 386 -6.80 -22.71 38.63
CA LYS A 386 -7.13 -21.76 39.70
C LYS A 386 -8.59 -21.87 40.15
N GLU A 387 -9.48 -22.24 39.24
CA GLU A 387 -10.91 -22.42 39.54
C GLU A 387 -11.22 -23.78 40.15
N SER A 388 -10.45 -24.82 39.82
CA SER A 388 -10.75 -26.21 40.20
C SER A 388 -9.81 -26.84 41.24
N SER A 389 -8.62 -26.27 41.46
CA SER A 389 -7.54 -26.89 42.22
C SER A 389 -6.92 -25.93 43.24
N THR A 390 -6.50 -26.49 44.36
CA THR A 390 -5.67 -25.82 45.37
C THR A 390 -4.20 -25.80 44.96
N VAL A 391 -3.42 -24.88 45.55
CA VAL A 391 -1.96 -24.82 45.36
C VAL A 391 -1.30 -26.17 45.62
N SER A 392 -1.69 -26.87 46.70
CA SER A 392 -1.16 -28.19 47.04
C SER A 392 -1.52 -29.27 46.02
N GLN A 393 -2.72 -29.22 45.44
CA GLN A 393 -3.11 -30.16 44.37
C GLN A 393 -2.28 -29.92 43.12
N VAL A 394 -2.10 -28.67 42.70
CA VAL A 394 -1.26 -28.35 41.53
C VAL A 394 0.19 -28.76 41.76
N ALA A 395 0.76 -28.50 42.95
CA ALA A 395 2.11 -28.95 43.28
C ALA A 395 2.27 -30.48 43.22
N ASN A 396 1.24 -31.21 43.64
CA ASN A 396 1.22 -32.68 43.56
C ASN A 396 1.05 -33.18 42.12
N HIS A 397 0.17 -32.58 41.33
CA HIS A 397 -0.06 -32.95 39.93
C HIS A 397 1.21 -32.74 39.09
N LEU A 398 1.93 -31.65 39.34
CA LEU A 398 3.21 -31.37 38.72
C LEU A 398 4.36 -32.22 39.26
N HIS A 399 4.10 -33.17 40.18
CA HIS A 399 5.13 -34.07 40.72
C HIS A 399 6.38 -33.34 41.25
N ILE A 400 6.20 -32.12 41.80
CA ILE A 400 7.33 -31.24 42.18
C ILE A 400 8.27 -31.94 43.18
N ILE A 401 7.73 -32.79 44.04
CA ILE A 401 8.49 -33.53 45.06
C ILE A 401 9.56 -34.47 44.47
N ASP A 402 9.35 -34.94 43.24
CA ASP A 402 10.27 -35.88 42.56
C ASP A 402 11.56 -35.18 42.10
N PHE A 403 11.58 -33.84 42.06
CA PHE A 403 12.71 -33.03 41.61
C PHE A 403 13.58 -32.51 42.76
N ARG A 404 13.61 -33.20 43.90
CA ARG A 404 14.33 -32.79 45.12
C ARG A 404 15.79 -32.36 44.90
N ALA A 405 16.52 -32.94 43.95
CA ALA A 405 17.90 -32.54 43.67
C ALA A 405 18.02 -31.26 42.82
N ASN A 406 17.07 -31.03 41.90
CA ASN A 406 17.15 -30.02 40.85
C ASN A 406 15.86 -29.19 40.74
N LEU A 407 15.16 -28.98 41.86
CA LEU A 407 13.80 -28.41 41.91
C LEU A 407 13.69 -27.15 41.06
N PHE A 408 14.60 -26.19 41.27
CA PHE A 408 14.54 -24.90 40.59
C PHE A 408 14.93 -24.94 39.12
N GLU A 409 15.53 -26.04 38.65
CA GLU A 409 15.91 -26.25 37.25
C GLU A 409 14.82 -26.97 36.45
N SER A 410 13.79 -27.48 37.14
CA SER A 410 12.73 -28.27 36.53
C SER A 410 11.69 -27.40 35.80
N GLU A 411 11.06 -27.95 34.77
CA GLU A 411 10.03 -27.25 34.01
C GLU A 411 8.72 -27.15 34.81
N GLU A 412 8.48 -28.14 35.66
CA GLU A 412 7.40 -28.20 36.65
C GLU A 412 7.47 -26.99 37.59
N MET A 413 8.67 -26.63 38.05
CA MET A 413 8.85 -25.47 38.93
C MET A 413 8.56 -24.14 38.21
N TYR A 414 8.83 -24.07 36.91
CA TYR A 414 8.46 -22.90 36.10
C TYR A 414 6.95 -22.80 35.86
N VAL A 415 6.28 -23.93 35.58
CA VAL A 415 4.81 -23.98 35.50
C VAL A 415 4.20 -23.58 36.85
N PHE A 416 4.77 -24.09 37.95
CA PHE A 416 4.31 -23.78 39.30
C PHE A 416 4.51 -22.29 39.64
N ASP A 417 5.65 -21.68 39.32
CA ASP A 417 5.84 -20.22 39.49
C ASP A 417 4.82 -19.40 38.68
N SER A 418 4.55 -19.83 37.44
CA SER A 418 3.54 -19.19 36.61
C SER A 418 2.13 -19.29 37.20
N TYR A 419 1.79 -20.46 37.76
CA TYR A 419 0.52 -20.66 38.48
C TYR A 419 0.44 -19.80 39.75
N MET A 420 1.50 -19.76 40.55
CA MET A 420 1.55 -18.95 41.77
C MET A 420 1.43 -17.45 41.48
N GLN A 421 2.06 -16.97 40.40
CA GLN A 421 1.87 -15.60 39.91
C GLN A 421 0.41 -15.30 39.55
N LEU A 422 -0.27 -16.24 38.88
CA LEU A 422 -1.68 -16.07 38.49
C LEU A 422 -2.63 -16.07 39.71
N CYS A 423 -2.33 -16.88 40.72
CA CYS A 423 -3.15 -17.00 41.93
C CYS A 423 -2.94 -15.84 42.91
N HIS A 424 -1.69 -15.45 43.15
CA HIS A 424 -1.31 -14.61 44.29
C HIS A 424 -0.65 -13.28 43.89
N GLY A 425 -0.36 -13.04 42.61
CA GLY A 425 0.27 -11.80 42.16
C GLY A 425 1.62 -11.59 42.85
N ASP A 426 1.78 -10.45 43.52
CA ASP A 426 3.01 -10.08 44.22
C ASP A 426 3.28 -10.96 45.47
N ASP A 427 2.24 -11.55 46.08
CA ASP A 427 2.36 -12.40 47.28
C ASP A 427 2.72 -13.87 46.93
N ARG A 428 3.00 -14.15 45.65
CA ARG A 428 3.27 -15.52 45.17
C ARG A 428 4.38 -16.22 45.93
N TYR A 429 5.43 -15.50 46.33
CA TYR A 429 6.60 -16.11 46.94
C TYR A 429 6.36 -16.53 48.39
N ASN A 430 5.53 -15.80 49.14
CA ASN A 430 5.14 -16.21 50.49
C ASN A 430 4.30 -17.49 50.45
N SER A 431 3.33 -17.54 49.55
CA SER A 431 2.47 -18.73 49.37
C SER A 431 3.27 -19.92 48.83
N MET A 432 4.24 -19.68 47.94
CA MET A 432 5.12 -20.70 47.39
C MET A 432 6.08 -21.26 48.44
N ASP A 433 6.70 -20.41 49.28
CA ASP A 433 7.57 -20.86 50.38
C ASP A 433 6.80 -21.79 51.34
N GLN A 434 5.60 -21.39 51.75
CA GLN A 434 4.75 -22.20 52.63
C GLN A 434 4.46 -23.59 52.03
N GLU A 435 4.08 -23.66 50.75
CA GLU A 435 3.79 -24.92 50.09
C GLU A 435 5.04 -25.78 49.92
N LEU A 436 6.17 -25.20 49.50
CA LEU A 436 7.41 -25.96 49.30
C LEU A 436 7.97 -26.47 50.64
N ARG A 437 7.89 -25.69 51.73
CA ARG A 437 8.22 -26.18 53.08
C ARG A 437 7.31 -27.31 53.52
N ARG A 438 6.02 -27.26 53.17
CA ARG A 438 5.07 -28.34 53.46
C ARG A 438 5.45 -29.64 52.74
N GLN A 439 5.97 -29.55 51.52
CA GLN A 439 6.36 -30.70 50.69
C GLN A 439 7.74 -31.27 51.05
N PHE A 440 8.72 -30.39 51.29
CA PHE A 440 10.13 -30.79 51.44
C PHE A 440 10.66 -30.74 52.88
N GLY A 441 9.95 -30.10 53.80
CA GLY A 441 10.37 -29.93 55.20
C GLY A 441 11.69 -29.15 55.32
N ASP A 442 12.54 -29.60 56.24
CA ASP A 442 13.82 -28.96 56.56
C ASP A 442 14.82 -28.97 55.38
N ASP A 443 14.64 -29.87 54.41
CA ASP A 443 15.51 -29.95 53.24
C ASP A 443 15.32 -28.77 52.28
N PHE A 444 14.18 -28.08 52.35
CA PHE A 444 13.85 -26.98 51.45
C PHE A 444 14.87 -25.83 51.53
N ASP A 445 15.30 -25.46 52.74
CA ASP A 445 16.24 -24.35 52.93
C ASP A 445 17.58 -24.62 52.23
N LYS A 446 18.03 -25.87 52.26
CA LYS A 446 19.24 -26.29 51.56
C LYS A 446 19.07 -26.19 50.04
N MET A 447 17.94 -26.69 49.52
CA MET A 447 17.61 -26.64 48.10
C MET A 447 17.51 -25.19 47.60
N LEU A 448 16.88 -24.30 48.38
CA LEU A 448 16.76 -22.88 48.08
C LEU A 448 18.13 -22.21 47.99
N VAL A 449 19.02 -22.45 48.95
CA VAL A 449 20.39 -21.92 48.94
C VAL A 449 21.19 -22.44 47.73
N GLU A 450 21.03 -23.70 47.36
CA GLU A 450 21.68 -24.27 46.17
C GLU A 450 21.15 -23.63 44.88
N GLY A 451 19.84 -23.44 44.75
CA GLY A 451 19.23 -22.73 43.61
C GLY A 451 19.67 -21.26 43.50
N VAL A 452 19.83 -20.57 44.62
CA VAL A 452 20.39 -19.20 44.62
C VAL A 452 21.83 -19.20 44.13
N LYS A 453 22.64 -20.17 44.56
CA LYS A 453 24.04 -20.31 44.14
C LYS A 453 24.18 -20.64 42.65
N SER A 454 23.25 -21.41 42.08
CA SER A 454 23.24 -21.68 40.64
C SER A 454 22.75 -20.49 39.81
N GLY A 455 22.32 -19.39 40.45
CA GLY A 455 21.84 -18.18 39.79
C GLY A 455 20.40 -18.29 39.30
N ASN A 456 19.63 -19.27 39.80
CA ASN A 456 18.24 -19.43 39.42
C ASN A 456 17.39 -18.25 39.91
N VAL A 457 16.60 -17.68 38.99
CA VAL A 457 15.81 -16.47 39.26
C VAL A 457 14.66 -16.73 40.24
N ILE A 458 13.99 -17.88 40.14
CA ILE A 458 12.88 -18.23 41.04
C ILE A 458 13.42 -18.41 42.46
N ALA A 459 14.51 -19.17 42.61
CA ALA A 459 15.16 -19.38 43.91
C ALA A 459 15.64 -18.06 44.53
N LYS A 460 16.26 -17.18 43.74
CA LYS A 460 16.71 -15.86 44.20
C LYS A 460 15.55 -15.00 44.70
N ASN A 461 14.48 -14.87 43.92
CA ASN A 461 13.35 -14.05 44.29
C ASN A 461 12.63 -14.58 45.54
N LEU A 462 12.51 -15.90 45.66
CA LEU A 462 11.93 -16.58 46.82
C LEU A 462 12.79 -16.38 48.08
N TYR A 463 14.11 -16.46 47.95
CA TYR A 463 15.06 -16.21 49.05
C TYR A 463 15.07 -14.75 49.52
N GLU A 464 14.96 -13.79 48.60
CA GLU A 464 14.89 -12.37 48.95
C GLU A 464 13.60 -12.04 49.71
N HIS A 465 12.47 -12.64 49.32
CA HIS A 465 11.20 -12.45 50.01
C HIS A 465 11.20 -13.05 51.42
N THR A 466 11.71 -14.27 51.59
CA THR A 466 11.74 -14.96 52.89
C THR A 466 12.67 -14.31 53.91
N LYS A 467 13.63 -13.47 53.50
CA LYS A 467 14.46 -12.65 54.40
C LYS A 467 13.84 -11.32 54.81
N SER A 468 12.87 -10.84 54.03
CA SER A 468 12.23 -9.53 54.24
C SER A 468 11.03 -9.59 55.19
N VAL A 469 10.53 -10.80 55.45
CA VAL A 469 9.52 -11.15 56.44
C VAL A 469 10.24 -11.62 57.71
#